data_AF-A0A7S3RGC7-F1
#
_entry.id   AF-A0A7S3RGC7-F1
#
_cell.length_a   1.000
_cell.length_b   1.000
_cell.length_c   1.000
_cell.angle_alpha   90.00
_cell.angle_beta   90.00
_cell.angle_gamma   90.00
#
_symmetry.space_group_name_H-M   'P 1'
#
loop_
_entity.id
_entity.type
_entity.pdbx_description
1 polymer ?
#
loop_
_entity_poly.entity_id
_entity_poly.type
_entity_poly.pdbx_seq_one_letter_code
_entity_poly.pdbx_strand_id
1 'polypeptide(L)'
;QPAPSRAGPPTLIPVATARGGGIMTALISAIVAISALLPASAQPLETVDDLSNQYYTIFQSGNRNAASHLWTKFLLDRSHTMPAEKLTTLFQGFCAVSGSPLPNLPDTMYKVTLPLVTGGQITGVARYCCWPCVCDMTELVSVDTKTVTTATGKQEYKFLVIGDPCSRPEQLEQDFVDPFSNITVALSKAAPEVVCEGGKLKGAHFSDHGYPIIGMLFMDQLDQVEAIPHQANDPTYGFGQMCIARKKDGYNSGMGLIFHLVAEINPIKVADRP
;
A
#
# COMPACT_ATOMS: atom_id res chain seq x y z
N GLN A 1 -12.26 12.72 36.70
CA GLN A 1 -13.56 13.42 36.86
C GLN A 1 -13.87 14.13 35.55
N PRO A 2 -15.13 14.20 35.06
CA PRO A 2 -16.36 13.58 35.54
C PRO A 2 -16.89 12.47 34.59
N ALA A 3 -17.81 11.66 35.10
CA ALA A 3 -18.59 10.64 34.40
C ALA A 3 -20.00 11.17 34.05
N PRO A 4 -20.74 10.54 33.12
CA PRO A 4 -22.20 10.64 33.08
C PRO A 4 -22.89 9.31 33.46
N SER A 5 -24.03 9.50 34.11
CA SER A 5 -24.88 8.56 34.85
C SER A 5 -25.75 7.65 33.98
N ARG A 6 -25.99 6.44 34.51
CA ARG A 6 -27.06 5.49 34.13
C ARG A 6 -28.45 6.01 34.49
N ALA A 7 -29.45 5.70 33.67
CA ALA A 7 -30.84 5.52 34.09
C ALA A 7 -31.48 4.37 33.27
N GLY A 8 -32.08 3.41 33.96
CA GLY A 8 -32.65 2.17 33.42
C GLY A 8 -34.09 2.30 32.90
N PRO A 9 -34.68 1.20 32.40
CA PRO A 9 -35.95 1.21 31.68
C PRO A 9 -37.15 0.99 32.62
N PRO A 10 -38.35 1.48 32.27
CA PRO A 10 -39.56 1.10 32.97
C PRO A 10 -40.34 -0.01 32.26
N THR A 11 -41.02 -0.77 33.10
CA THR A 11 -41.80 -1.98 32.85
C THR A 11 -43.26 -1.69 32.43
N LEU A 12 -43.84 -2.74 31.83
CA LEU A 12 -45.14 -2.99 31.20
C LEU A 12 -46.48 -2.70 31.94
N ILE A 13 -47.47 -2.27 31.11
CA ILE A 13 -48.93 -2.59 30.97
C ILE A 13 -49.93 -2.22 32.10
N PRO A 14 -51.16 -1.74 31.76
CA PRO A 14 -52.34 -2.62 31.77
C PRO A 14 -53.24 -2.53 30.51
N VAL A 15 -53.98 -3.62 30.29
CA VAL A 15 -54.99 -3.91 29.24
C VAL A 15 -56.32 -3.23 29.54
N ALA A 16 -57.05 -2.77 28.50
CA ALA A 16 -58.51 -2.77 28.51
C ALA A 16 -59.10 -2.75 27.08
N THR A 17 -60.21 -3.48 26.95
CA THR A 17 -60.97 -3.92 25.78
C THR A 17 -61.91 -2.87 25.19
N ALA A 18 -62.16 -2.91 23.87
CA ALA A 18 -63.44 -2.48 23.28
C ALA A 18 -63.75 -3.22 21.96
N ARG A 19 -65.04 -3.49 21.77
CA ARG A 19 -65.69 -4.37 20.80
C ARG A 19 -65.87 -3.73 19.41
N GLY A 20 -65.91 -4.58 18.39
CA GLY A 20 -67.02 -4.60 17.43
C GLY A 20 -66.77 -4.03 16.03
N GLY A 21 -67.06 -4.86 15.02
CA GLY A 21 -67.67 -4.40 13.76
C GLY A 21 -66.88 -4.62 12.48
N GLY A 22 -67.48 -5.38 11.55
CA GLY A 22 -67.35 -5.12 10.12
C GLY A 22 -66.28 -5.91 9.37
N ILE A 23 -66.69 -7.04 8.78
CA ILE A 23 -65.97 -7.71 7.69
C ILE A 23 -66.08 -6.82 6.46
N MET A 24 -64.96 -6.25 6.01
CA MET A 24 -64.85 -5.62 4.69
C MET A 24 -63.58 -6.14 4.02
N THR A 25 -63.77 -7.05 3.08
CA THR A 25 -62.74 -7.68 2.26
C THR A 25 -62.10 -6.63 1.36
N ALA A 26 -60.98 -6.06 1.79
CA ALA A 26 -60.12 -5.25 0.94
C ALA A 26 -59.17 -6.18 0.17
N LEU A 27 -59.31 -6.26 -1.15
CA LEU A 27 -58.27 -6.78 -2.03
C LEU A 27 -57.06 -5.85 -1.92
N ILE A 28 -56.05 -6.27 -1.17
CA ILE A 28 -54.73 -5.64 -1.18
C ILE A 28 -53.99 -6.21 -2.38
N SER A 29 -53.98 -5.47 -3.49
CA SER A 29 -53.02 -5.70 -4.57
C SER A 29 -51.62 -5.50 -4.01
N ALA A 30 -50.90 -6.60 -3.82
CA ALA A 30 -49.48 -6.57 -3.49
C ALA A 30 -48.71 -6.06 -4.72
N ILE A 31 -48.43 -4.76 -4.76
CA ILE A 31 -47.40 -4.20 -5.63
C ILE A 31 -46.06 -4.67 -5.06
N VAL A 32 -45.50 -5.72 -5.65
CA VAL A 32 -44.11 -6.10 -5.42
C VAL A 32 -43.25 -5.02 -6.08
N ALA A 33 -42.81 -4.05 -5.29
CA ALA A 33 -41.77 -3.13 -5.70
C ALA A 33 -40.47 -3.93 -5.83
N ILE A 34 -40.14 -4.32 -7.06
CA ILE A 34 -38.79 -4.81 -7.39
C ILE A 34 -37.87 -3.59 -7.26
N SER A 35 -37.32 -3.37 -6.08
CA SER A 35 -36.16 -2.50 -5.91
C SER A 35 -35.02 -3.13 -6.70
N ALA A 36 -34.82 -2.64 -7.92
CA ALA A 36 -33.59 -2.88 -8.65
C ALA A 36 -32.44 -2.39 -7.77
N LEU A 37 -31.71 -3.34 -7.18
CA LEU A 37 -30.39 -3.08 -6.62
C LEU A 37 -29.52 -2.62 -7.78
N LEU A 38 -29.46 -1.31 -8.00
CA LEU A 38 -28.40 -0.72 -8.79
C LEU A 38 -27.10 -1.21 -8.18
N PRO A 39 -26.17 -1.79 -8.96
CA PRO A 39 -24.86 -2.11 -8.43
C PRO A 39 -24.31 -0.84 -7.81
N ALA A 40 -23.87 -0.91 -6.56
CA ALA A 40 -23.16 0.19 -5.92
C ALA A 40 -22.08 0.61 -6.91
N SER A 41 -22.23 1.80 -7.49
CA SER A 41 -21.23 2.38 -8.38
C SER A 41 -19.91 2.25 -7.64
N ALA A 42 -18.96 1.52 -8.22
CA ALA A 42 -17.60 1.53 -7.70
C ALA A 42 -17.23 2.99 -7.51
N GLN A 43 -16.83 3.37 -6.28
CA GLN A 43 -16.50 4.76 -6.02
C GLN A 43 -15.46 5.22 -7.04
N PRO A 44 -15.67 6.36 -7.71
CA PRO A 44 -14.72 6.83 -8.70
C PRO A 44 -13.36 7.07 -8.03
N LEU A 45 -12.30 6.60 -8.66
CA LEU A 45 -10.94 6.70 -8.17
C LEU A 45 -10.30 7.97 -8.75
N GLU A 46 -10.58 9.12 -8.14
CA GLU A 46 -10.15 10.43 -8.66
C GLU A 46 -8.93 10.97 -7.91
N THR A 47 -8.85 10.72 -6.61
CA THR A 47 -7.84 11.27 -5.71
C THR A 47 -7.07 10.18 -4.96
N VAL A 48 -5.94 10.56 -4.34
CA VAL A 48 -5.21 9.67 -3.43
C VAL A 48 -6.04 9.30 -2.19
N ASP A 49 -7.00 10.14 -1.79
CA ASP A 49 -7.93 9.84 -0.69
C ASP A 49 -8.95 8.78 -1.12
N ASP A 50 -9.45 8.82 -2.35
CA ASP A 50 -10.30 7.76 -2.90
C ASP A 50 -9.57 6.42 -2.94
N LEU A 51 -8.27 6.45 -3.28
CA LEU A 51 -7.40 5.26 -3.21
C LEU A 51 -7.25 4.77 -1.77
N SER A 52 -6.94 5.68 -0.83
CA SER A 52 -6.84 5.36 0.59
C SER A 52 -8.11 4.71 1.14
N ASN A 53 -9.29 5.17 0.70
CA ASN A 53 -10.58 4.59 1.08
C ASN A 53 -10.78 3.13 0.60
N GLN A 54 -9.94 2.64 -0.32
CA GLN A 54 -9.93 1.24 -0.76
C GLN A 54 -9.05 0.34 0.11
N TYR A 55 -8.48 0.84 1.21
CA TYR A 55 -7.55 0.10 2.06
C TYR A 55 -8.03 -1.31 2.42
N TYR A 56 -9.25 -1.46 2.96
CA TYR A 56 -9.78 -2.77 3.35
C TYR A 56 -10.30 -3.60 2.16
N THR A 57 -10.48 -2.98 0.99
CA THR A 57 -10.73 -3.70 -0.26
C THR A 57 -9.44 -4.37 -0.77
N ILE A 58 -8.30 -3.73 -0.55
CA ILE A 58 -6.99 -4.14 -1.08
C ILE A 58 -6.25 -5.05 -0.11
N PHE A 59 -6.28 -4.73 1.19
CA PHE A 59 -5.70 -5.53 2.25
C PHE A 59 -6.80 -6.21 3.05
N GLN A 60 -7.13 -7.44 2.64
CA GLN A 60 -8.21 -8.23 3.25
C GLN A 60 -7.93 -8.57 4.71
N SER A 61 -6.65 -8.70 5.08
CA SER A 61 -6.25 -8.91 6.47
C SER A 61 -6.25 -7.61 7.29
N GLY A 62 -6.40 -6.44 6.64
CA GLY A 62 -6.18 -5.13 7.23
C GLY A 62 -4.72 -4.78 7.51
N ASN A 63 -3.76 -5.59 7.06
CA ASN A 63 -2.33 -5.40 7.32
C ASN A 63 -1.54 -5.24 6.01
N ARG A 64 -1.13 -4.00 5.72
CA ARG A 64 -0.34 -3.61 4.54
C ARG A 64 1.16 -3.96 4.56
N ASN A 65 1.69 -4.57 5.61
CA ASN A 65 3.13 -4.72 5.77
C ASN A 65 3.74 -5.48 4.58
N ALA A 66 4.78 -4.91 3.97
CA ALA A 66 5.45 -5.42 2.76
C ALA A 66 4.52 -5.70 1.55
N ALA A 67 3.32 -5.12 1.55
CA ALA A 67 2.25 -5.49 0.62
C ALA A 67 1.92 -4.41 -0.44
N SER A 68 2.80 -3.43 -0.65
CA SER A 68 2.57 -2.33 -1.60
C SER A 68 2.38 -2.78 -3.07
N HIS A 69 2.75 -4.02 -3.40
CA HIS A 69 2.42 -4.64 -4.67
C HIS A 69 0.90 -4.75 -4.91
N LEU A 70 0.08 -4.83 -3.86
CA LEU A 70 -1.38 -4.85 -3.96
C LEU A 70 -1.97 -3.48 -4.30
N TRP A 71 -1.39 -2.38 -3.78
CA TRP A 71 -1.72 -1.03 -4.25
C TRP A 71 -1.43 -0.89 -5.75
N THR A 72 -0.24 -1.32 -6.16
CA THR A 72 0.17 -1.32 -7.56
C THR A 72 -0.81 -2.12 -8.42
N LYS A 73 -1.19 -3.33 -8.00
CA LYS A 73 -2.20 -4.14 -8.71
C LYS A 73 -3.52 -3.41 -8.84
N PHE A 74 -4.00 -2.82 -7.76
CA PHE A 74 -5.27 -2.12 -7.78
C PHE A 74 -5.31 -1.02 -8.85
N LEU A 75 -4.21 -0.27 -8.98
CA LEU A 75 -4.05 0.78 -9.98
C LEU A 75 -3.82 0.24 -11.40
N LEU A 76 -2.89 -0.70 -11.57
CA LEU A 76 -2.52 -1.20 -12.89
C LEU A 76 -3.63 -2.03 -13.55
N ASP A 77 -4.43 -2.77 -12.78
CA ASP A 77 -5.61 -3.48 -13.32
C ASP A 77 -6.65 -2.52 -13.92
N ARG A 78 -6.65 -1.25 -13.47
CA ARG A 78 -7.58 -0.20 -13.90
C ARG A 78 -6.93 0.84 -14.81
N SER A 79 -5.62 0.74 -15.06
CA SER A 79 -4.85 1.76 -15.80
C SER A 79 -5.47 2.13 -17.14
N HIS A 80 -6.01 1.17 -17.88
CA HIS A 80 -6.63 1.36 -19.19
C HIS A 80 -7.85 2.30 -19.19
N THR A 81 -8.50 2.53 -18.04
CA THR A 81 -9.63 3.47 -17.91
C THR A 81 -9.20 4.86 -17.40
N MET A 82 -7.92 5.05 -17.07
CA MET A 82 -7.40 6.28 -16.49
C MET A 82 -6.44 6.97 -17.46
N PRO A 83 -6.50 8.31 -17.61
CA PRO A 83 -5.44 9.06 -18.25
C PRO A 83 -4.09 8.85 -17.54
N ALA A 84 -2.98 8.96 -18.28
CA ALA A 84 -1.63 8.77 -17.73
C ALA A 84 -1.35 9.64 -16.51
N GLU A 85 -1.78 10.91 -16.52
CA GLU A 85 -1.62 11.85 -15.40
C GLU A 85 -2.34 11.37 -14.14
N LYS A 86 -3.59 10.91 -14.27
CA LYS A 86 -4.37 10.36 -13.15
C LYS A 86 -3.67 9.15 -12.54
N LEU A 87 -3.18 8.23 -13.38
CA LEU A 87 -2.44 7.06 -12.91
C LEU A 87 -1.21 7.48 -12.10
N THR A 88 -0.40 8.41 -12.63
CA THR A 88 0.78 8.96 -11.93
C THR A 88 0.40 9.62 -10.60
N THR A 89 -0.67 10.41 -10.55
CA THR A 89 -1.15 11.02 -9.31
C THR A 89 -1.56 9.98 -8.27
N LEU A 90 -2.29 8.94 -8.66
CA LEU A 90 -2.71 7.89 -7.74
C LEU A 90 -1.53 7.07 -7.19
N PHE A 91 -0.49 6.86 -8.00
CA PHE A 91 0.75 6.22 -7.53
C PHE A 91 1.49 7.02 -6.46
N GLN A 92 1.19 8.31 -6.29
CA GLN A 92 1.76 9.12 -5.20
C GLN A 92 1.08 8.84 -3.85
N GLY A 93 -0.08 8.17 -3.86
CA GLY A 93 -0.95 8.00 -2.70
C GLY A 93 -0.56 6.90 -1.72
N PHE A 94 0.61 6.27 -1.86
CA PHE A 94 1.07 5.26 -0.92
C PHE A 94 2.60 5.16 -0.84
N CYS A 95 3.09 4.76 0.32
CA CYS A 95 4.50 4.49 0.55
C CYS A 95 4.86 3.08 0.06
N ALA A 96 5.83 2.97 -0.86
CA ALA A 96 6.24 1.68 -1.42
C ALA A 96 6.85 0.72 -0.38
N VAL A 97 7.54 1.24 0.64
CA VAL A 97 8.15 0.45 1.72
C VAL A 97 7.12 -0.04 2.73
N SER A 98 6.33 0.89 3.27
CA SER A 98 5.46 0.62 4.43
C SER A 98 4.04 0.20 4.04
N GLY A 99 3.62 0.44 2.80
CA GLY A 99 2.24 0.26 2.33
C GLY A 99 1.25 1.29 2.89
N SER A 100 1.71 2.27 3.68
CA SER A 100 0.84 3.29 4.27
C SER A 100 0.26 4.21 3.19
N PRO A 101 -1.05 4.53 3.24
CA PRO A 101 -1.61 5.62 2.44
C PRO A 101 -0.91 6.94 2.73
N LEU A 102 -0.77 7.78 1.71
CA LEU A 102 -0.11 9.07 1.78
C LEU A 102 -1.04 10.18 1.30
N PRO A 103 -1.01 11.34 1.96
CA PRO A 103 -1.55 12.55 1.35
C PRO A 103 -0.64 12.97 0.19
N ASN A 104 -1.22 13.65 -0.80
CA ASN A 104 -0.43 14.24 -1.88
C ASN A 104 0.13 15.60 -1.45
N LEU A 105 1.20 15.58 -0.65
CA LEU A 105 1.87 16.76 -0.10
C LEU A 105 3.39 16.75 -0.38
N PRO A 106 4.06 17.91 -0.45
CA PRO A 106 5.51 17.98 -0.66
C PRO A 106 6.34 17.20 0.38
N ASP A 107 5.92 17.19 1.64
CA ASP A 107 6.65 16.52 2.74
C ASP A 107 6.70 14.99 2.61
N THR A 108 5.93 14.41 1.67
CA THR A 108 6.02 12.98 1.33
C THR A 108 7.04 12.71 0.22
N MET A 109 7.66 13.73 -0.38
CA MET A 109 8.57 13.63 -1.52
C MET A 109 10.02 13.51 -1.05
N TYR A 110 10.69 12.44 -1.48
CA TYR A 110 12.08 12.19 -1.14
C TYR A 110 12.85 11.91 -2.42
N LYS A 111 13.89 12.71 -2.64
CA LYS A 111 14.85 12.47 -3.70
C LYS A 111 15.72 11.27 -3.31
N VAL A 112 15.86 10.33 -4.22
CA VAL A 112 16.64 9.11 -4.00
C VAL A 112 17.41 8.74 -5.27
N THR A 113 18.62 8.20 -5.08
CA THR A 113 19.37 7.50 -6.13
C THR A 113 19.26 6.00 -5.88
N LEU A 114 18.76 5.27 -6.87
CA LEU A 114 18.52 3.83 -6.78
C LEU A 114 19.21 3.10 -7.93
N PRO A 115 19.66 1.85 -7.71
CA PRO A 115 20.24 1.04 -8.78
C PRO A 115 19.17 0.64 -9.80
N LEU A 116 19.55 0.64 -11.08
CA LEU A 116 18.75 0.08 -12.16
C LEU A 116 18.97 -1.43 -12.23
N VAL A 117 17.90 -2.19 -12.47
CA VAL A 117 17.99 -3.65 -12.70
C VAL A 117 18.94 -4.00 -13.85
N THR A 118 19.04 -3.12 -14.85
CA THR A 118 19.92 -3.27 -16.02
C THR A 118 21.36 -2.78 -15.81
N GLY A 119 21.69 -2.29 -14.60
CA GLY A 119 22.99 -1.71 -14.27
C GLY A 119 23.01 -0.18 -14.30
N GLY A 120 23.90 0.42 -13.52
CA GLY A 120 23.91 1.86 -13.28
C GLY A 120 22.89 2.29 -12.22
N GLN A 121 22.70 3.59 -12.08
CA GLN A 121 21.81 4.18 -11.09
C GLN A 121 20.94 5.27 -11.73
N ILE A 122 19.80 5.54 -11.10
CA ILE A 122 18.86 6.58 -11.50
C ILE A 122 18.46 7.40 -10.28
N THR A 123 18.42 8.72 -10.45
CA THR A 123 17.88 9.64 -9.45
C THR A 123 16.47 10.04 -9.81
N GLY A 124 15.53 9.88 -8.87
CA GLY A 124 14.15 10.30 -9.01
C GLY A 124 13.56 10.71 -7.66
N VAL A 125 12.25 10.93 -7.65
CA VAL A 125 11.48 11.15 -6.43
C VAL A 125 10.67 9.91 -6.10
N ALA A 126 10.71 9.50 -4.84
CA ALA A 126 9.83 8.47 -4.28
C ALA A 126 8.97 9.07 -3.16
N ARG A 127 7.85 8.42 -2.85
CA ARG A 127 6.87 8.90 -1.86
C ARG A 127 6.93 8.08 -0.58
N TYR A 128 7.15 8.72 0.57
CA TYR A 128 7.23 8.07 1.89
C TYR A 128 6.35 8.74 2.95
N CYS A 129 5.93 7.95 3.93
CA CYS A 129 5.12 8.45 5.06
C CYS A 129 5.95 9.10 6.16
N CYS A 130 7.17 8.60 6.38
CA CYS A 130 8.02 9.02 7.48
C CYS A 130 9.43 8.40 7.37
N TRP A 131 10.33 8.95 8.19
CA TRP A 131 11.50 8.23 8.67
C TRP A 131 11.06 6.88 9.28
N PRO A 132 11.70 5.73 8.94
CA PRO A 132 12.99 5.58 8.24
C PRO A 132 12.91 5.07 6.78
N CYS A 133 11.76 5.17 6.11
CA CYS A 133 11.52 4.48 4.82
C CYS A 133 12.54 4.82 3.72
N VAL A 134 13.15 6.01 3.75
CA VAL A 134 14.18 6.41 2.79
C VAL A 134 15.41 5.49 2.82
N CYS A 135 15.80 4.99 3.99
CA CYS A 135 16.93 4.06 4.13
C CYS A 135 16.60 2.70 3.55
N ASP A 136 15.45 2.15 3.97
CA ASP A 136 15.00 0.83 3.56
C ASP A 136 14.82 0.77 2.02
N MET A 137 14.41 1.89 1.39
CA MET A 137 14.39 2.03 -0.06
C MET A 137 15.79 1.83 -0.67
N THR A 138 16.77 2.63 -0.26
CA THR A 138 18.09 2.64 -0.91
C THR A 138 18.88 1.35 -0.70
N GLU A 139 18.56 0.57 0.34
CA GLU A 139 19.25 -0.70 0.62
C GLU A 139 18.65 -1.89 -0.15
N LEU A 140 17.35 -1.87 -0.43
CA LEU A 140 16.63 -3.08 -0.87
C LEU A 140 15.95 -2.98 -2.22
N VAL A 141 15.59 -1.77 -2.63
CA VAL A 141 14.78 -1.53 -3.82
C VAL A 141 15.65 -1.19 -5.00
N SER A 142 15.22 -1.61 -6.19
CA SER A 142 15.83 -1.23 -7.46
C SER A 142 14.77 -0.64 -8.38
N VAL A 143 15.21 -0.08 -9.49
CA VAL A 143 14.32 0.53 -10.48
C VAL A 143 14.32 -0.31 -11.74
N ASP A 144 13.12 -0.58 -12.26
CA ASP A 144 12.92 -1.25 -13.53
C ASP A 144 11.85 -0.53 -14.36
N THR A 145 11.67 -0.93 -15.62
CA THR A 145 10.66 -0.38 -16.51
C THR A 145 9.43 -1.25 -16.61
N LYS A 146 8.31 -0.63 -16.98
CA LYS A 146 7.16 -1.32 -17.56
C LYS A 146 6.38 -0.38 -18.45
N THR A 147 6.00 -0.86 -19.63
CA THR A 147 5.01 -0.17 -20.47
C THR A 147 3.59 -0.48 -19.98
N VAL A 148 2.83 0.57 -19.66
CA VAL A 148 1.44 0.49 -19.18
C VAL A 148 0.50 1.08 -20.23
N THR A 149 -0.62 0.41 -20.46
CA THR A 149 -1.70 0.93 -21.31
C THR A 149 -2.62 1.80 -20.46
N THR A 150 -2.75 3.07 -20.82
CA THR A 150 -3.64 4.05 -20.19
C THR A 150 -4.76 4.45 -21.15
N ALA A 151 -5.77 5.19 -20.68
CA ALA A 151 -6.82 5.73 -21.54
C ALA A 151 -6.27 6.70 -22.62
N THR A 152 -5.09 7.28 -22.37
CA THR A 152 -4.39 8.20 -23.28
C THR A 152 -3.38 7.49 -24.20
N GLY A 153 -3.19 6.18 -24.06
CA GLY A 153 -2.25 5.39 -24.85
C GLY A 153 -1.23 4.62 -24.00
N LYS A 154 -0.26 3.99 -24.68
CA LYS A 154 0.83 3.26 -24.02
C LYS A 154 1.94 4.22 -23.61
N GLN A 155 2.44 4.08 -22.38
CA GLN A 155 3.55 4.86 -21.86
C GLN A 155 4.46 3.96 -21.00
N GLU A 156 5.77 4.15 -21.11
CA GLU A 156 6.74 3.52 -20.22
C GLU A 156 6.89 4.32 -18.92
N TYR A 157 6.93 3.63 -17.79
CA TYR A 157 7.15 4.21 -16.47
C TYR A 157 8.36 3.55 -15.79
N LYS A 158 8.96 4.28 -14.84
CA LYS A 158 9.99 3.76 -13.94
C LYS A 158 9.33 3.29 -12.65
N PHE A 159 9.44 2.00 -12.37
CA PHE A 159 8.82 1.35 -11.24
C PHE A 159 9.86 0.94 -10.20
N LEU A 160 9.47 1.06 -8.94
CA LEU A 160 10.19 0.56 -7.78
C LEU A 160 9.90 -0.94 -7.67
N VAL A 161 10.96 -1.74 -7.60
CA VAL A 161 10.86 -3.20 -7.60
C VAL A 161 11.73 -3.82 -6.51
N ILE A 162 11.27 -4.96 -6.00
CA ILE A 162 12.04 -5.86 -5.13
C ILE A 162 12.21 -7.19 -5.83
N GLY A 163 13.11 -8.04 -5.34
CA GLY A 163 13.14 -9.41 -5.84
C GLY A 163 11.97 -10.21 -5.28
N ASP A 164 11.54 -11.22 -6.04
CA ASP A 164 10.33 -11.98 -5.71
C ASP A 164 10.58 -12.88 -4.48
N PRO A 165 9.95 -12.61 -3.31
CA PRO A 165 10.12 -13.44 -2.12
C PRO A 165 9.60 -14.87 -2.34
N CYS A 166 8.71 -15.07 -3.31
CA CYS A 166 8.15 -16.39 -3.64
C CYS A 166 9.09 -17.30 -4.42
N SER A 167 10.32 -16.84 -4.70
CA SER A 167 11.41 -17.72 -5.12
C SER A 167 11.94 -18.62 -3.98
N ARG A 168 11.73 -18.20 -2.72
CA ARG A 168 12.12 -18.90 -1.49
C ARG A 168 10.99 -18.78 -0.45
N PRO A 169 9.78 -19.28 -0.77
CA PRO A 169 8.58 -19.06 0.03
C PRO A 169 8.69 -19.64 1.45
N GLU A 170 9.55 -20.62 1.66
CA GLU A 170 9.83 -21.19 2.98
C GLU A 170 10.42 -20.16 3.96
N GLN A 171 11.07 -19.09 3.47
CA GLN A 171 11.58 -18.03 4.33
C GLN A 171 10.48 -17.15 4.93
N LEU A 172 9.28 -17.14 4.34
CA LEU A 172 8.13 -16.44 4.91
C LEU A 172 7.65 -17.10 6.21
N GLU A 173 7.97 -18.37 6.45
CA GLU A 173 7.60 -19.05 7.70
C GLU A 173 8.67 -18.92 8.80
N GLN A 174 9.74 -18.18 8.54
CA GLN A 174 10.76 -17.94 9.57
C GLN A 174 10.27 -16.96 10.63
N ASP A 175 10.60 -17.28 11.88
CA ASP A 175 10.34 -16.43 13.03
C ASP A 175 11.37 -15.30 13.14
N PHE A 176 10.90 -14.13 13.58
CA PHE A 176 11.75 -13.03 14.01
C PHE A 176 11.23 -12.43 15.31
N VAL A 177 12.07 -11.67 16.02
CA VAL A 177 11.65 -10.92 17.21
C VAL A 177 11.18 -9.54 16.76
N ASP A 178 9.91 -9.24 16.96
CA ASP A 178 9.38 -7.89 16.72
C ASP A 178 9.99 -6.91 17.74
N PRO A 179 10.74 -5.88 17.31
CA PRO A 179 11.43 -4.97 18.21
C PRO A 179 10.48 -4.10 19.05
N PHE A 180 9.20 -3.98 18.66
CA PHE A 180 8.23 -3.18 19.40
C PHE A 180 7.54 -3.97 20.51
N SER A 181 7.10 -5.19 20.20
CA SER A 181 6.39 -6.05 21.15
C SER A 181 7.31 -6.99 21.91
N ASN A 182 8.54 -7.20 21.43
CA ASN A 182 9.50 -8.20 21.91
C ASN A 182 8.92 -9.63 21.88
N ILE A 183 7.99 -9.88 20.95
CA ILE A 183 7.36 -11.18 20.72
C ILE A 183 7.98 -11.82 19.48
N THR A 184 8.23 -13.13 19.56
CA THR A 184 8.63 -13.94 18.40
C THR A 184 7.41 -14.25 17.54
N VAL A 185 7.48 -13.93 16.25
CA VAL A 185 6.39 -14.12 15.30
C VAL A 185 6.93 -14.52 13.93
N ALA A 186 6.21 -15.42 13.24
CA ALA A 186 6.53 -15.79 11.86
C ALA A 186 6.31 -14.60 10.91
N LEU A 187 7.18 -14.44 9.91
CA LEU A 187 7.07 -13.37 8.93
C LEU A 187 5.73 -13.39 8.18
N SER A 188 5.21 -14.59 7.88
CA SER A 188 3.89 -14.82 7.26
C SER A 188 2.73 -14.29 8.11
N LYS A 189 2.89 -14.19 9.43
CA LYS A 189 1.89 -13.59 10.33
C LYS A 189 2.04 -12.06 10.43
N ALA A 190 3.27 -11.56 10.33
CA ALA A 190 3.57 -10.14 10.38
C ALA A 190 3.26 -9.41 9.05
N ALA A 191 3.32 -10.13 7.93
CA ALA A 191 3.02 -9.67 6.56
C ALA A 191 2.04 -10.64 5.85
N PRO A 192 0.79 -10.76 6.34
CA PRO A 192 -0.17 -11.78 5.88
C PRO A 192 -0.63 -11.64 4.43
N GLU A 193 -0.41 -10.48 3.82
CA GLU A 193 -0.72 -10.23 2.40
C GLU A 193 0.40 -10.71 1.46
N VAL A 194 1.57 -11.07 1.98
CA VAL A 194 2.69 -11.63 1.20
C VAL A 194 2.43 -13.12 1.01
N VAL A 195 1.63 -13.43 -0.02
CA VAL A 195 1.21 -14.80 -0.34
C VAL A 195 1.82 -15.25 -1.66
N CYS A 196 2.28 -16.50 -1.72
CA CYS A 196 2.84 -17.08 -2.93
C CYS A 196 1.82 -17.96 -3.66
N GLU A 197 1.70 -17.79 -4.97
CA GLU A 197 0.83 -18.60 -5.84
C GLU A 197 1.59 -18.93 -7.12
N GLY A 198 1.73 -20.22 -7.44
CA GLY A 198 2.47 -20.65 -8.63
C GLY A 198 3.95 -20.23 -8.66
N GLY A 199 4.59 -20.10 -7.49
CA GLY A 199 5.98 -19.66 -7.37
C GLY A 199 6.20 -18.16 -7.60
N LYS A 200 5.13 -17.37 -7.57
CA LYS A 200 5.14 -15.91 -7.75
C LYS A 200 4.39 -15.20 -6.64
N LEU A 201 4.80 -13.96 -6.35
CA LEU A 201 4.07 -13.11 -5.42
C LEU A 201 2.64 -12.85 -5.93
N LYS A 202 1.66 -13.37 -5.20
CA LYS A 202 0.26 -13.34 -5.56
C LYS A 202 -0.20 -11.89 -5.67
N GLY A 203 -0.86 -11.58 -6.79
CA GLY A 203 -1.38 -10.24 -7.01
C GLY A 203 -0.30 -9.20 -7.31
N ALA A 204 0.95 -9.57 -7.57
CA ALA A 204 1.93 -8.62 -8.10
C ALA A 204 1.78 -8.44 -9.61
N HIS A 205 1.90 -7.19 -10.08
CA HIS A 205 2.35 -6.93 -11.44
C HIS A 205 3.87 -6.98 -11.48
N PHE A 206 4.41 -7.51 -12.57
CA PHE A 206 5.86 -7.66 -12.75
C PHE A 206 6.38 -6.66 -13.78
N SER A 207 7.56 -6.11 -13.51
CA SER A 207 8.31 -5.25 -14.42
C SER A 207 8.83 -6.02 -15.65
N ASP A 208 9.45 -5.32 -16.60
CA ASP A 208 9.93 -5.90 -17.86
C ASP A 208 10.99 -7.00 -17.65
N HIS A 209 11.75 -6.96 -16.55
CA HIS A 209 12.70 -8.01 -16.17
C HIS A 209 12.15 -9.00 -15.14
N GLY A 210 10.85 -8.97 -14.85
CA GLY A 210 10.17 -10.00 -14.06
C GLY A 210 10.24 -9.82 -12.55
N TYR A 211 10.35 -8.58 -12.06
CA TYR A 211 10.37 -8.25 -10.64
C TYR A 211 9.05 -7.66 -10.15
N PRO A 212 8.54 -8.03 -8.96
CA PRO A 212 7.33 -7.43 -8.38
C PRO A 212 7.45 -5.91 -8.26
N ILE A 213 6.46 -5.20 -8.81
CA ILE A 213 6.35 -3.75 -8.69
C ILE A 213 5.69 -3.41 -7.35
N ILE A 214 6.33 -2.54 -6.58
CA ILE A 214 5.87 -2.09 -5.26
C ILE A 214 5.57 -0.59 -5.19
N GLY A 215 5.81 0.17 -6.27
CA GLY A 215 5.56 1.60 -6.35
C GLY A 215 6.17 2.21 -7.61
N MET A 216 6.07 3.53 -7.78
CA MET A 216 6.58 4.27 -8.95
C MET A 216 7.70 5.24 -8.53
N LEU A 217 8.69 5.44 -9.40
CA LEU A 217 9.69 6.50 -9.28
C LEU A 217 9.31 7.67 -10.19
N PHE A 218 9.20 8.88 -9.62
CA PHE A 218 8.74 10.08 -10.32
C PHE A 218 9.93 10.90 -10.81
N MET A 219 10.06 11.04 -12.13
CA MET A 219 11.18 11.75 -12.76
C MET A 219 10.87 13.24 -12.99
N ASP A 220 9.60 13.58 -13.16
CA ASP A 220 9.06 14.92 -13.40
C ASP A 220 8.92 15.77 -12.11
N GLN A 221 9.25 15.19 -10.97
CA GLN A 221 9.12 15.81 -9.64
C GLN A 221 10.46 16.24 -9.03
N LEU A 222 11.57 16.02 -9.73
CA LEU A 222 12.92 16.28 -9.21
C LEU A 222 13.13 17.72 -8.75
N ASP A 223 12.54 18.68 -9.46
CA ASP A 223 12.69 20.12 -9.17
C ASP A 223 11.73 20.60 -8.06
N GLN A 224 10.83 19.73 -7.58
CA GLN A 224 9.87 20.03 -6.52
C GLN A 224 10.39 19.66 -5.13
N VAL A 225 11.47 18.88 -5.04
CA VAL A 225 12.09 18.51 -3.76
C VAL A 225 13.13 19.56 -3.40
N GLU A 226 12.97 20.18 -2.24
CA GLU A 226 13.92 21.16 -1.73
C GLU A 226 15.33 20.55 -1.57
N ALA A 227 16.34 21.31 -1.96
CA ALA A 227 17.73 20.88 -1.83
C ALA A 227 18.16 20.93 -0.37
N ILE A 228 18.33 19.76 0.24
CA ILE A 228 18.96 19.62 1.56
C ILE A 228 20.48 19.49 1.36
N PRO A 229 21.34 20.19 2.13
CA PRO A 229 22.78 19.96 2.09
C PRO A 229 23.13 18.50 2.40
N HIS A 230 23.85 17.84 1.50
CA HIS A 230 24.22 16.44 1.61
C HIS A 230 25.61 16.18 1.03
N GLN A 231 26.19 15.02 1.34
CA GLN A 231 27.43 14.57 0.70
C GLN A 231 27.14 14.21 -0.77
N ALA A 232 28.06 14.51 -1.68
CA ALA A 232 27.82 14.36 -3.13
C ALA A 232 27.39 12.95 -3.58
N ASN A 233 27.78 11.91 -2.84
CA ASN A 233 27.46 10.51 -3.13
C ASN A 233 26.46 9.91 -2.15
N ASP A 234 25.69 10.73 -1.41
CA ASP A 234 24.63 10.24 -0.53
C ASP A 234 23.38 9.91 -1.35
N PRO A 235 23.04 8.62 -1.56
CA PRO A 235 21.89 8.22 -2.37
C PRO A 235 20.56 8.60 -1.73
N THR A 236 20.56 9.00 -0.45
CA THR A 236 19.38 9.41 0.30
C THR A 236 19.21 10.92 0.36
N TYR A 237 20.14 11.70 -0.22
CA TYR A 237 20.06 13.16 -0.28
C TYR A 237 19.93 13.86 1.10
N GLY A 238 20.73 13.43 2.08
CA GLY A 238 20.85 14.09 3.39
C GLY A 238 20.60 13.17 4.58
N PHE A 239 20.11 11.95 4.35
CA PHE A 239 19.78 10.99 5.40
C PHE A 239 20.87 9.91 5.59
N GLY A 240 21.98 9.96 4.85
CA GLY A 240 22.93 8.84 4.77
C GLY A 240 23.52 8.43 6.13
N GLN A 241 23.88 9.40 6.97
CA GLN A 241 24.39 9.12 8.33
C GLN A 241 23.33 8.49 9.23
N MET A 242 22.07 8.91 9.10
CA MET A 242 20.97 8.31 9.85
C MET A 242 20.70 6.87 9.39
N CYS A 243 20.85 6.60 8.08
CA CYS A 243 20.71 5.24 7.54
C CYS A 243 21.82 4.31 8.03
N ILE A 244 23.07 4.79 8.06
CA ILE A 244 24.19 4.04 8.65
C ILE A 244 23.92 3.69 10.13
N ALA A 245 23.41 4.65 10.91
CA ALA A 245 23.06 4.41 12.31
C ALA A 245 21.92 3.39 12.45
N ARG A 246 20.85 3.52 11.66
CA ARG A 246 19.73 2.57 11.64
C ARG A 246 20.18 1.13 11.36
N LYS A 247 21.04 0.95 10.36
CA LYS A 247 21.59 -0.36 10.00
C LYS A 247 22.42 -0.95 11.14
N LYS A 248 23.25 -0.13 11.80
CA LYS A 248 24.02 -0.54 12.98
C LYS A 248 23.13 -0.96 14.15
N ASP A 249 21.99 -0.31 14.31
CA ASP A 249 21.02 -0.61 15.38
C ASP A 249 20.07 -1.78 15.02
N GLY A 250 20.31 -2.47 13.89
CA GLY A 250 19.56 -3.67 13.50
C GLY A 250 18.13 -3.39 13.07
N TYR A 251 17.86 -2.20 12.52
CA TYR A 251 16.52 -1.82 12.03
C TYR A 251 15.43 -1.91 13.11
N ASN A 252 15.79 -1.70 14.38
CA ASN A 252 14.95 -1.84 15.59
C ASN A 252 13.76 -0.87 15.72
N SER A 253 13.33 -0.24 14.63
CA SER A 253 12.25 0.73 14.61
C SER A 253 11.54 0.79 13.25
N GLY A 254 10.28 1.18 13.29
CA GLY A 254 9.37 1.26 12.15
C GLY A 254 8.93 -0.10 11.60
N MET A 255 7.98 -0.07 10.68
CA MET A 255 7.56 -1.28 9.95
C MET A 255 8.59 -1.74 8.91
N GLY A 256 9.66 -0.96 8.73
CA GLY A 256 10.73 -1.23 7.79
C GLY A 256 11.44 -2.56 8.03
N LEU A 257 11.47 -3.09 9.26
CA LEU A 257 12.07 -4.40 9.52
C LEU A 257 11.34 -5.52 8.77
N ILE A 258 10.00 -5.53 8.77
CA ILE A 258 9.21 -6.56 8.06
C ILE A 258 9.44 -6.44 6.56
N PHE A 259 9.49 -5.21 6.04
CA PHE A 259 9.85 -4.98 4.64
C PHE A 259 11.26 -5.50 4.32
N HIS A 260 12.24 -5.24 5.20
CA HIS A 260 13.60 -5.74 5.08
C HIS A 260 13.63 -7.25 4.98
N LEU A 261 13.03 -7.92 5.96
CA LEU A 261 12.97 -9.37 6.01
C LEU A 261 12.35 -9.95 4.74
N VAL A 262 11.26 -9.37 4.22
CA VAL A 262 10.63 -9.84 2.97
C VAL A 262 11.51 -9.58 1.75
N ALA A 263 12.06 -8.39 1.58
CA ALA A 263 12.84 -8.04 0.39
C ALA A 263 14.21 -8.75 0.35
N GLU A 264 14.76 -9.11 1.51
CA GLU A 264 16.00 -9.90 1.65
C GLU A 264 15.78 -11.40 1.38
N ILE A 265 14.53 -11.87 1.30
CA ILE A 265 14.24 -13.26 0.89
C ILE A 265 14.77 -13.53 -0.50
N ASN A 266 14.88 -12.54 -1.39
CA ASN A 266 15.50 -12.74 -2.70
C ASN A 266 16.00 -11.39 -3.25
N PRO A 267 17.13 -10.85 -2.78
CA PRO A 267 17.57 -9.53 -3.16
C PRO A 267 17.93 -9.48 -4.65
N ILE A 268 17.57 -8.39 -5.33
CA ILE A 268 17.99 -8.14 -6.70
C ILE A 268 19.50 -7.89 -6.69
N LYS A 269 20.24 -8.73 -7.42
CA LYS A 269 21.69 -8.61 -7.56
C LYS A 269 22.02 -7.55 -8.60
N VAL A 270 22.34 -6.36 -8.13
CA VAL A 270 22.83 -5.23 -8.95
C VAL A 270 24.24 -4.87 -8.47
N ALA A 271 25.14 -4.59 -9.41
CA ALA A 271 26.56 -4.33 -9.10
C ALA A 271 26.76 -3.05 -8.26
N ASP A 272 25.83 -2.09 -8.39
CA ASP A 272 25.95 -0.74 -7.85
C ASP A 272 25.13 -0.52 -6.55
N ARG A 273 24.81 -1.60 -5.81
CA ARG A 273 24.13 -1.49 -4.52
C ARG A 273 25.16 -1.14 -3.42
N PRO A 274 24.94 -0.07 -2.63
CA PRO A 274 25.82 0.30 -1.51
C PRO A 274 25.94 -0.78 -0.43
#